data_AF-K2F7N5-F1
#
_entry.id   AF-K2F7N5-F1
#
_cell.length_a   1.000
_cell.length_b   1.000
_cell.length_c   1.000
_cell.angle_alpha   90.00
_cell.angle_beta   90.00
_cell.angle_gamma   90.00
#
_symmetry.space_group_name_H-M   'P 1'
#
loop_
_entity.id
_entity.type
_entity.pdbx_description
1 polymer ?
#
loop_
_entity_poly.entity_id
_entity_poly.type
_entity_poly.pdbx_seq_one_letter_code
_entity_poly.pdbx_strand_id
1 'polypeptide(L)'
;RSLETYLNSQAQAEAAASAMLGKPVPALQVPTSWTEIAGHRIQMIGNAEGPGEIVLRGEAQTGQPLVLFRLFDGCVEAATAINAAKEFSVATRLVGARVPVSAGQLQDAGLNLRDLLKAKPQ
;
A
#
# COMPACT_ATOMS: atom_id res chain seq x y z
N ARG A 1 16.78 6.25 -7.93
CA ARG A 1 16.86 5.83 -6.51
C ARG A 1 16.71 4.30 -6.47
N SER A 2 17.53 3.59 -5.70
CA SER A 2 17.36 2.13 -5.48
C SER A 2 16.14 1.87 -4.59
N LEU A 3 15.39 0.80 -4.86
CA LEU A 3 14.23 0.41 -4.05
C LEU A 3 14.55 -0.66 -3.00
N GLU A 4 15.62 -1.42 -3.19
CA GLU A 4 16.19 -2.34 -2.17
C GLU A 4 15.20 -3.36 -1.59
N THR A 5 14.16 -3.74 -2.36
CA THR A 5 13.19 -4.76 -1.96
C THR A 5 13.16 -5.91 -2.95
N TYR A 6 12.83 -7.10 -2.44
CA TYR A 6 12.70 -8.31 -3.25
C TYR A 6 11.64 -8.21 -4.35
N LEU A 7 10.46 -7.63 -4.05
CA LEU A 7 9.36 -7.50 -5.02
C LEU A 7 9.69 -6.49 -6.11
N ASN A 8 10.36 -5.39 -5.76
CA ASN A 8 10.76 -4.39 -6.73
C ASN A 8 11.83 -4.95 -7.69
N SER A 9 12.80 -5.72 -7.19
CA SER A 9 13.80 -6.40 -8.02
C SER A 9 13.15 -7.35 -9.04
N GLN A 10 12.17 -8.15 -8.63
CA GLN A 10 11.45 -9.04 -9.54
C GLN A 10 10.70 -8.27 -10.64
N ALA A 11 9.95 -7.25 -10.27
CA ALA A 11 9.21 -6.47 -11.25
C ALA A 11 10.14 -5.64 -12.18
N GLN A 12 11.37 -5.31 -11.74
CA GLN A 12 12.37 -4.67 -12.61
C GLN A 12 12.92 -5.66 -13.64
N ALA A 13 13.11 -6.93 -13.24
CA ALA A 13 13.51 -7.98 -14.17
C ALA A 13 12.46 -8.20 -15.28
N GLU A 14 11.18 -8.21 -14.92
CA GLU A 14 10.07 -8.29 -15.89
C GLU A 14 10.03 -7.09 -16.85
N ALA A 15 10.22 -5.88 -16.32
CA ALA A 15 10.28 -4.67 -17.13
C ALA A 15 11.46 -4.69 -18.12
N ALA A 16 12.64 -5.12 -17.68
CA ALA A 16 13.82 -5.25 -18.52
C ALA A 16 13.62 -6.28 -19.63
N ALA A 17 13.09 -7.46 -19.30
CA ALA A 17 12.79 -8.50 -20.28
C ALA A 17 11.75 -8.03 -21.32
N SER A 18 10.71 -7.32 -20.88
CA SER A 18 9.68 -6.77 -21.76
C SER A 18 10.27 -5.75 -22.74
N ALA A 19 11.13 -4.86 -22.26
CA ALA A 19 11.82 -3.88 -23.11
C ALA A 19 12.72 -4.55 -24.15
N MET A 20 13.50 -5.56 -23.75
CA MET A 20 14.37 -6.33 -24.67
C MET A 20 13.59 -7.03 -25.78
N LEU A 21 12.36 -7.48 -25.48
CA LEU A 21 11.49 -8.17 -26.42
C LEU A 21 10.57 -7.24 -27.21
N GLY A 22 10.69 -5.92 -27.06
CA GLY A 22 9.80 -4.94 -27.71
C GLY A 22 8.34 -5.04 -27.27
N LYS A 23 8.08 -5.55 -26.06
CA LYS A 23 6.75 -5.68 -25.46
C LYS A 23 6.39 -4.45 -24.61
N PRO A 24 5.10 -4.22 -24.32
CA PRO A 24 4.69 -3.19 -23.38
C PRO A 24 5.40 -3.37 -22.02
N VAL A 25 6.02 -2.29 -21.54
CA VAL A 25 6.73 -2.29 -20.26
C VAL A 25 5.73 -1.97 -19.13
N PRO A 26 5.72 -2.73 -18.02
CA PRO A 26 4.87 -2.46 -16.88
C PRO A 26 5.08 -1.06 -16.27
N ALA A 27 4.07 -0.59 -15.54
CA ALA A 27 4.06 0.73 -14.92
C ALA A 27 5.18 0.95 -13.88
N LEU A 28 5.41 2.22 -13.53
CA LEU A 28 6.32 2.64 -12.47
C LEU A 28 6.03 1.92 -11.16
N GLN A 29 7.10 1.47 -10.51
CA GLN A 29 6.99 0.69 -9.29
C GLN A 29 6.80 1.56 -8.06
N VAL A 30 5.99 1.05 -7.13
CA VAL A 30 5.89 1.56 -5.76
C VAL A 30 6.77 0.69 -4.85
N PRO A 31 7.56 1.28 -3.92
CA PRO A 31 8.32 0.51 -2.95
C PRO A 31 7.40 -0.44 -2.18
N THR A 32 7.66 -1.74 -2.23
CA THR A 32 6.83 -2.76 -1.54
C THR A 32 7.73 -3.74 -0.81
N SER A 33 7.51 -3.92 0.49
CA SER A 33 8.32 -4.81 1.31
C SER A 33 7.51 -5.46 2.43
N TRP A 34 8.16 -6.38 3.12
CA TRP A 34 7.68 -6.93 4.39
C TRP A 34 8.86 -7.22 5.30
N THR A 35 8.58 -7.34 6.59
CA THR A 35 9.50 -7.82 7.61
C THR A 35 8.75 -8.63 8.65
N GLU A 36 9.46 -9.50 9.36
CA GLU A 36 8.93 -10.26 10.49
C GLU A 36 9.78 -9.95 11.72
N ILE A 37 9.16 -9.30 12.72
CA ILE A 37 9.85 -8.83 13.91
C ILE A 37 9.02 -9.25 15.12
N ALA A 38 9.67 -9.90 16.09
CA ALA A 38 9.04 -10.32 17.35
C ALA A 38 7.72 -11.12 17.16
N GLY A 39 7.64 -11.96 16.13
CA GLY A 39 6.43 -12.75 15.82
C GLY A 39 5.32 -11.99 15.11
N HIS A 40 5.54 -10.73 14.73
CA HIS A 40 4.60 -9.94 13.94
C HIS A 40 5.03 -9.86 12.49
N ARG A 41 4.08 -10.04 11.58
CA ARG A 41 4.27 -9.80 10.15
C ARG A 41 3.91 -8.35 9.83
N ILE A 42 4.87 -7.61 9.33
CA ILE A 42 4.74 -6.19 8.98
C ILE A 42 4.93 -6.06 7.48
N GLN A 43 3.99 -5.41 6.79
CA GLN A 43 4.00 -5.24 5.34
C GLN A 43 3.88 -3.76 5.00
N MET A 44 4.68 -3.28 4.04
CA MET A 44 4.77 -1.86 3.70
C MET A 44 4.65 -1.64 2.20
N ILE A 45 3.91 -0.60 1.83
CA ILE A 45 3.77 -0.11 0.45
C ILE A 45 3.91 1.41 0.46
N GLY A 46 4.66 1.95 -0.50
CA GLY A 46 4.93 3.39 -0.61
C GLY A 46 5.98 3.89 0.38
N ASN A 47 6.15 5.21 0.45
CA ASN A 47 7.01 5.84 1.44
C ASN A 47 6.17 6.25 2.65
N ALA A 48 6.44 5.65 3.82
CA ALA A 48 5.75 5.97 5.07
C ALA A 48 5.98 7.43 5.50
N GLU A 49 7.12 8.00 5.13
CA GLU A 49 7.44 9.41 5.31
C GLU A 49 6.98 10.26 4.11
N GLY A 50 6.69 11.52 4.38
CA GLY A 50 6.24 12.49 3.39
C GLY A 50 5.12 13.38 3.93
N PRO A 51 4.60 14.32 3.12
CA PRO A 51 3.48 15.13 3.51
C PRO A 51 2.19 14.28 3.62
N GLY A 52 1.21 14.81 4.35
CA GLY A 52 -0.08 14.15 4.60
C GLY A 52 -0.31 13.80 6.06
N GLU A 53 -1.47 13.23 6.33
CA GLU A 53 -1.88 12.76 7.64
C GLU A 53 -1.70 11.24 7.77
N ILE A 54 -1.44 10.78 8.99
CA ILE A 54 -1.42 9.35 9.32
C ILE A 54 -2.78 8.95 9.88
N VAL A 55 -3.44 8.01 9.19
CA VAL A 55 -4.74 7.47 9.59
C VAL A 55 -4.56 6.05 10.08
N LEU A 56 -4.94 5.81 11.33
CA LEU A 56 -4.93 4.47 11.94
C LEU A 56 -6.28 3.77 11.69
N ARG A 57 -6.21 2.52 11.23
CA ARG A 57 -7.35 1.59 11.16
C ARG A 57 -7.08 0.39 12.06
N GLY A 58 -7.99 0.13 12.99
CA GLY A 58 -7.80 -0.84 14.08
C GLY A 58 -7.24 -0.17 15.32
N GLU A 59 -6.68 -0.96 16.23
CA GLU A 59 -6.24 -0.48 17.55
C GLU A 59 -4.84 -1.02 17.87
N ALA A 60 -3.92 -0.13 18.25
CA ALA A 60 -2.51 -0.50 18.44
C ALA A 60 -2.27 -1.27 19.75
N GLN A 61 -3.13 -1.06 20.76
CA GLN A 61 -2.92 -1.54 22.12
C GLN A 61 -3.44 -2.96 22.36
N THR A 62 -4.21 -3.53 21.42
CA THR A 62 -4.92 -4.80 21.63
C THR A 62 -4.23 -6.02 20.99
N GLY A 63 -3.07 -5.82 20.34
CA GLY A 63 -2.39 -6.88 19.59
C GLY A 63 -3.16 -7.35 18.34
N GLN A 64 -4.25 -6.67 17.99
CA GLN A 64 -5.08 -6.95 16.83
C GLN A 64 -4.42 -6.49 15.53
N PRO A 65 -4.82 -7.05 14.38
CA PRO A 65 -4.40 -6.54 13.09
C PRO A 65 -4.72 -5.04 12.93
N LEU A 66 -3.75 -4.27 12.43
CA LEU A 66 -3.92 -2.84 12.20
C LEU A 66 -3.24 -2.38 10.92
N VAL A 67 -3.67 -1.22 10.42
CA VAL A 67 -3.05 -0.56 9.29
C VAL A 67 -2.89 0.92 9.58
N LEU A 68 -1.69 1.45 9.31
CA LEU A 68 -1.41 2.87 9.25
C LEU A 68 -1.39 3.29 7.78
N PHE A 69 -2.21 4.27 7.41
CA PHE A 69 -2.23 4.86 6.08
C PHE A 69 -1.59 6.24 6.14
N ARG A 70 -0.75 6.60 5.16
CA ARG A 70 -0.43 8.00 4.90
C ARG A 70 -1.35 8.52 3.80
N LEU A 71 -2.22 9.45 4.15
CA LEU A 71 -3.19 10.08 3.25
C LEU A 71 -2.66 11.47 2.88
N PHE A 72 -2.56 11.75 1.59
CA PHE A 72 -2.19 13.06 1.09
C PHE A 72 -3.02 13.37 -0.15
N ASP A 73 -3.58 14.58 -0.20
CA ASP A 73 -4.41 15.03 -1.33
C ASP A 73 -5.54 14.03 -1.68
N GLY A 74 -6.22 13.53 -0.64
CA GLY A 74 -7.31 12.56 -0.78
C GLY A 74 -6.89 11.19 -1.32
N CYS A 75 -5.60 10.89 -1.45
CA CYS A 75 -5.10 9.61 -1.96
C CYS A 75 -4.23 8.89 -0.94
N VAL A 76 -4.33 7.57 -0.86
CA VAL A 76 -3.41 6.75 -0.06
C VAL A 76 -2.05 6.75 -0.74
N GLU A 77 -1.05 7.36 -0.11
CA GLU A 77 0.31 7.42 -0.64
C GLU A 77 1.20 6.29 -0.09
N ALA A 78 0.88 5.78 1.09
CA ALA A 78 1.57 4.65 1.70
C ALA A 78 0.67 3.92 2.70
N ALA A 79 1.00 2.66 2.97
CA ALA A 79 0.39 1.90 4.05
C ALA A 79 1.38 0.95 4.71
N THR A 80 1.26 0.83 6.04
CA THR A 80 1.98 -0.14 6.87
C THR A 80 0.96 -0.99 7.60
N ALA A 81 0.92 -2.29 7.28
CA ALA A 81 0.00 -3.25 7.88
C ALA A 81 0.76 -4.16 8.85
N ILE A 82 0.22 -4.35 10.05
CA ILE A 82 0.74 -5.28 11.06
C ILE A 82 -0.29 -6.40 11.22
N ASN A 83 0.09 -7.64 10.90
CA ASN A 83 -0.77 -8.82 10.92
C ASN A 83 -2.09 -8.68 10.11
N ALA A 84 -2.17 -7.69 9.21
CA ALA A 84 -3.38 -7.32 8.46
C ALA A 84 -3.20 -7.57 6.94
N ALA A 85 -2.86 -8.82 6.56
CA ALA A 85 -2.50 -9.15 5.18
C ALA A 85 -3.65 -8.92 4.17
N LYS A 86 -4.90 -9.10 4.61
CA LYS A 86 -6.09 -8.90 3.75
C LYS A 86 -6.27 -7.41 3.42
N GLU A 87 -6.14 -6.56 4.42
CA GLU A 87 -6.22 -5.11 4.30
C GLU A 87 -5.03 -4.57 3.51
N PHE A 88 -3.83 -5.11 3.74
CA PHE A 88 -2.63 -4.75 2.98
C PHE A 88 -2.82 -4.97 1.47
N SER A 89 -3.41 -6.11 1.07
CA SER A 89 -3.71 -6.37 -0.34
C SER A 89 -4.61 -5.30 -0.98
N VAL A 90 -5.56 -4.76 -0.21
CA VAL A 90 -6.44 -3.67 -0.66
C VAL A 90 -5.70 -2.33 -0.66
N ALA A 91 -4.89 -2.07 0.37
CA ALA A 91 -4.07 -0.86 0.48
C ALA A 91 -3.11 -0.71 -0.71
N THR A 92 -2.45 -1.79 -1.13
CA THR A 92 -1.59 -1.78 -2.32
C THR A 92 -2.33 -1.34 -3.57
N ARG A 93 -3.59 -1.74 -3.72
CA ARG A 93 -4.44 -1.31 -4.84
C ARG A 93 -4.85 0.16 -4.71
N LEU A 94 -5.17 0.63 -3.51
CA LEU A 94 -5.49 2.05 -3.28
C LEU A 94 -4.29 2.95 -3.62
N VAL A 95 -3.08 2.55 -3.23
CA VAL A 95 -1.84 3.28 -3.57
C VAL A 95 -1.58 3.26 -5.08
N GLY A 96 -1.66 2.08 -5.71
CA GLY A 96 -1.40 1.95 -7.14
C GLY A 96 -2.41 2.67 -8.04
N ALA A 97 -3.69 2.69 -7.63
CA ALA A 97 -4.76 3.28 -8.42
C ALA A 97 -5.04 4.75 -8.08
N ARG A 98 -4.42 5.31 -7.03
CA ARG A 98 -4.64 6.69 -6.54
C ARG A 98 -6.13 7.03 -6.40
N VAL A 99 -6.87 6.13 -5.75
CA VAL A 99 -8.32 6.29 -5.57
C VAL A 99 -8.61 7.39 -4.54
N PRO A 100 -9.50 8.35 -4.84
CA PRO A 100 -9.96 9.34 -3.87
C PRO A 100 -10.64 8.69 -2.66
N VAL A 101 -10.13 8.96 -1.47
CA VAL A 101 -10.64 8.47 -0.18
C VAL A 101 -10.52 9.55 0.89
N SER A 102 -11.35 9.46 1.92
CA SER A 102 -11.26 10.32 3.11
C SER A 102 -10.62 9.59 4.29
N ALA A 103 -10.07 10.35 5.24
CA ALA A 103 -9.53 9.80 6.48
C ALA A 103 -10.59 9.00 7.27
N GLY A 104 -11.83 9.50 7.35
CA GLY A 104 -12.92 8.81 8.03
C GLY A 104 -13.24 7.44 7.44
N GLN A 105 -13.24 7.31 6.11
CA GLN A 105 -13.44 6.02 5.44
C GLN A 105 -12.31 5.02 5.74
N LEU A 106 -11.07 5.49 5.80
CA LEU A 106 -9.92 4.63 6.10
C LEU A 106 -9.94 4.15 7.56
N GLN A 107 -10.29 5.05 8.49
CA GLN A 107 -10.35 4.80 9.92
C GLN A 107 -11.49 3.85 10.33
N ASP A 108 -12.64 3.90 9.66
CA ASP A 108 -13.82 3.12 10.01
C ASP A 108 -13.61 1.60 9.81
N ALA A 109 -13.38 0.88 10.90
CA ALA A 109 -13.16 -0.57 10.90
C ALA A 109 -14.37 -1.38 10.37
N GLY A 110 -15.59 -0.83 10.43
CA GLY A 110 -16.81 -1.47 9.92
C GLY A 110 -16.97 -1.37 8.41
N LEU A 111 -16.33 -0.39 7.76
CA LEU A 111 -16.32 -0.24 6.31
C LEU A 111 -15.43 -1.31 5.66
N ASN A 112 -15.93 -2.04 4.66
CA ASN A 112 -15.08 -2.90 3.84
C ASN A 112 -14.19 -2.05 2.92
N LEU A 113 -12.87 -2.04 3.16
CA LEU A 113 -11.92 -1.26 2.36
C LEU A 113 -12.00 -1.53 0.85
N ARG A 114 -12.44 -2.72 0.42
CA ARG A 114 -12.58 -3.02 -1.02
C ARG A 114 -13.65 -2.17 -1.70
N ASP A 115 -14.63 -1.67 -0.96
CA ASP A 115 -15.68 -0.83 -1.52
C ASP A 115 -15.15 0.54 -1.93
N LEU A 116 -14.03 0.99 -1.34
CA LEU A 116 -13.36 2.22 -1.75
C LEU A 116 -12.82 2.13 -3.18
N LEU A 117 -12.39 0.93 -3.62
CA LEU A 117 -11.88 0.72 -4.98
C LEU A 117 -12.93 0.90 -6.09
N LYS A 118 -14.21 1.02 -5.74
CA LYS A 118 -15.31 1.21 -6.69
C LYS A 118 -15.61 2.70 -6.96
N ALA A 119 -15.01 3.62 -6.20
CA ALA A 119 -15.16 5.04 -6.43
C ALA A 119 -14.55 5.39 -7.79
N LYS A 120 -15.40 5.74 -8.77
CA LYS A 120 -14.94 6.24 -10.07
C LYS A 120 -14.15 7.53 -9.85
N PRO A 121 -12.98 7.71 -10.48
CA PRO A 121 -12.39 9.04 -10.58
C PRO A 121 -13.39 9.94 -11.33
N GLN A 122 -13.64 11.14 -10.77
CA GLN A 122 -14.31 12.22 -11.51
C GLN A 122 -13.38 12.73 -12.61
#